data_AF-X4RBW2-F1
#
_entry.id   AF-X4RBW2-F1
#
_cell.length_a   1.000
_cell.length_b   1.000
_cell.length_c   1.000
_cell.angle_alpha   90.00
_cell.angle_beta   90.00
_cell.angle_gamma   90.00
#
_symmetry.space_group_name_H-M   'P 1'
#
loop_
_entity.id
_entity.type
_entity.pdbx_description
1 polymer ?
#
loop_
_entity_poly.entity_id
_entity_poly.type
_entity_poly.pdbx_seq_one_letter_code
_entity_poly.pdbx_strand_id
1 'polypeptide(L)' 'MEISIGIRHVARELTVDVDLTREEIAAKVEQALANGTVLTFTAKDGNLVVVPSDALGYVQCKDSEIRRVGFGF' A
#
# COMPACT_ATOMS: atom_id res chain seq x y z
N MET A 1 -0.02 -6.15 6.79
CA MET A 1 -0.29 -4.72 7.03
C MET A 1 -0.97 -4.22 5.79
N GLU A 2 -2.14 -3.61 5.91
CA GLU A 2 -2.94 -3.28 4.73
C GLU A 2 -2.61 -1.86 4.27
N ILE A 3 -2.30 -1.70 2.99
CA ILE A 3 -2.06 -0.40 2.37
C ILE A 3 -3.14 -0.16 1.33
N SER A 4 -3.84 0.95 1.49
CA SER A 4 -4.74 1.49 0.47
C SER A 4 -4.02 2.59 -0.31
N ILE A 5 -3.94 2.43 -1.62
CA ILE A 5 -3.26 3.37 -2.52
C ILE A 5 -4.31 4.00 -3.43
N GLY A 6 -4.45 5.32 -3.33
CA GLY A 6 -5.27 6.11 -4.23
C GLY A 6 -4.46 6.56 -5.44
N ILE A 7 -4.97 6.29 -6.64
CA ILE A 7 -4.32 6.67 -7.91
C ILE A 7 -4.97 7.94 -8.44
N ARG A 8 -4.19 8.97 -8.77
CA ARG A 8 -4.70 10.19 -9.42
C ARG A 8 -5.21 9.83 -10.84
N HIS A 9 -6.31 10.45 -11.24
CA HIS A 9 -7.03 10.17 -12.50
C HIS A 9 -7.77 8.83 -12.59
N VAL A 10 -7.83 8.03 -11.52
CA VAL A 10 -8.60 6.78 -11.49
C VAL A 10 -9.48 6.74 -10.25
N ALA A 11 -10.78 6.48 -10.42
CA ALA A 11 -11.73 6.36 -9.30
C ALA A 11 -11.61 5.04 -8.53
N ARG A 12 -10.45 4.39 -8.57
CA ARG A 12 -10.22 3.06 -8.00
C ARG A 12 -9.10 3.15 -6.99
N GLU A 13 -9.38 2.67 -5.78
CA GLU A 13 -8.37 2.44 -4.76
C GLU A 13 -7.79 1.03 -4.94
N LEU A 14 -6.48 0.89 -4.74
CA LEU A 14 -5.82 -0.41 -4.71
C LEU A 14 -5.47 -0.75 -3.26
N THR A 15 -6.12 -1.78 -2.72
CA THR A 15 -5.82 -2.31 -1.38
C THR A 15 -4.85 -3.48 -1.52
N VAL A 16 -3.72 -3.40 -0.84
CA VAL A 16 -2.62 -4.37 -0.91
C VAL A 16 -2.16 -4.68 0.50
N ASP A 17 -2.14 -5.96 0.88
CA ASP A 17 -1.50 -6.36 2.13
C ASP A 17 -0.01 -6.65 1.87
N VAL A 18 0.85 -5.98 2.63
CA VAL A 18 2.31 -6.18 2.61
C VAL A 18 2.81 -6.58 3.99
N ASP A 19 3.98 -7.22 4.02
CA ASP A 19 4.70 -7.59 5.25
C ASP A 19 5.78 -6.54 5.60
N LEU A 20 5.47 -5.26 5.45
CA LEU A 20 6.38 -4.14 5.72
C LEU A 20 5.82 -3.28 6.86
N THR A 21 6.71 -2.59 7.57
CA THR A 21 6.32 -1.63 8.61
C THR A 21 5.97 -0.27 8.03
N ARG A 22 5.25 0.56 8.80
CA ARG A 22 4.79 1.90 8.37
C ARG A 22 5.97 2.78 7.94
N GLU A 23 7.07 2.69 8.69
CA GLU A 23 8.30 3.46 8.47
C GLU A 23 9.00 3.05 7.17
N GLU A 24 9.09 1.74 6.89
CA GLU A 24 9.68 1.26 5.63
C GLU A 24 8.85 1.65 4.41
N ILE A 25 7.51 1.62 4.54
CA ILE A 25 6.60 2.06 3.49
C ILE A 25 6.79 3.56 3.24
N ALA A 26 6.80 4.38 4.29
CA ALA A 26 7.01 5.82 4.18
C ALA A 26 8.35 6.14 3.50
N ALA A 27 9.44 5.50 3.94
CA ALA A 27 10.76 5.70 3.34
C ALA A 27 10.80 5.33 1.85
N LYS A 28 10.19 4.20 1.46
CA LYS A 28 10.07 3.82 0.03
C LYS A 28 9.21 4.80 -0.76
N VAL A 29 8.15 5.30 -0.16
CA VAL A 29 7.27 6.31 -0.78
C VAL A 29 8.02 7.62 -1.01
N GLU A 30 8.71 8.11 0.00
CA GLU A 30 9.54 9.32 -0.08
C GLU A 30 10.67 9.15 -1.11
N GLN A 31 11.34 8.00 -1.13
CA GLN A 31 12.38 7.73 -2.13
C GLN A 31 11.85 7.71 -3.56
N ALA A 32 10.68 7.11 -3.80
CA ALA A 32 10.10 7.08 -5.13
C ALA A 32 9.59 8.46 -5.57
N LEU A 33 9.03 9.24 -4.64
CA LEU A 33 8.62 10.62 -4.89
C LEU A 33 9.82 11.52 -5.18
N ALA A 34 10.91 11.38 -4.42
CA ALA A 34 12.12 12.18 -4.58
C ALA A 34 12.86 11.87 -5.88
N ASN A 35 12.92 10.60 -6.28
CA ASN A 35 13.58 10.18 -7.51
C ASN A 35 12.67 10.24 -8.75
N GLY A 36 11.36 10.49 -8.58
CA GLY A 36 10.38 10.42 -9.66
C GLY A 36 10.25 9.01 -10.26
N THR A 37 10.53 7.98 -9.46
CA THR A 37 10.52 6.58 -9.87
C THR A 37 9.24 5.87 -9.45
N VAL A 38 9.07 4.62 -9.87
CA VAL A 38 7.89 3.81 -9.53
C VAL A 38 8.00 3.24 -8.11
N LEU A 39 6.91 3.36 -7.34
CA LEU A 39 6.68 2.64 -6.09
C LEU A 39 6.53 1.16 -6.39
N THR A 40 7.41 0.32 -5.85
CA THR A 40 7.36 -1.13 -6.12
C THR A 40 7.32 -1.91 -4.81
N PHE A 41 6.29 -2.72 -4.61
CA PHE A 41 6.17 -3.61 -3.45
C PHE A 41 5.66 -4.98 -3.86
N THR A 42 6.04 -5.96 -3.07
CA THR A 42 5.52 -7.31 -3.18
C THR A 42 4.42 -7.48 -2.15
N ALA A 43 3.20 -7.78 -2.62
CA ALA A 43 2.08 -8.12 -1.76
C ALA A 43 2.28 -9.51 -1.13
N LYS A 44 1.63 -9.77 -0.01
CA LYS A 44 1.61 -11.11 0.62
C LYS A 44 1.04 -12.20 -0.29
N ASP A 45 0.14 -11.82 -1.20
CA ASP A 45 -0.45 -12.71 -2.19
C ASP A 45 0.52 -13.11 -3.32
N GLY A 46 1.77 -12.64 -3.28
CA GLY A 46 2.78 -12.86 -4.33
C GLY A 46 2.66 -11.89 -5.51
N ASN A 47 1.68 -10.99 -5.49
CA ASN A 47 1.50 -9.97 -6.53
C ASN A 47 2.53 -8.85 -6.40
N LEU A 48 3.24 -8.55 -7.49
CA LEU A 48 4.08 -7.37 -7.58
C LEU A 48 3.21 -6.16 -7.92
N VAL A 49 3.18 -5.18 -7.03
CA VAL A 49 2.44 -3.94 -7.21
C VAL A 49 3.43 -2.85 -7.58
N VAL A 50 3.23 -2.26 -8.76
CA VAL A 50 4.04 -1.18 -9.30
C VAL A 50 3.14 0.03 -9.51
N VAL A 51 3.42 1.13 -8.84
CA VAL A 51 2.64 2.37 -8.93
C VAL A 51 3.56 3.54 -9.29
N PRO A 52 3.32 4.28 -10.38
CA PRO A 52 4.09 5.48 -10.69
C PRO A 52 3.95 6.55 -9.59
N SER A 53 5.05 7.20 -9.21
CA SER A 53 5.04 8.39 -8.33
C SER A 53 4.14 9.49 -8.88
N ASP A 54 4.11 9.67 -10.20
CA ASP A 54 3.20 10.62 -10.85
C ASP A 54 1.73 10.15 -10.89
N ALA A 55 1.44 8.90 -10.57
CA ALA A 55 0.07 8.41 -10.45
C ALA A 55 -0.38 8.31 -8.99
N LEU A 56 0.51 8.50 -8.02
CA LEU A 56 0.18 8.47 -6.61
C LEU A 56 -0.63 9.71 -6.21
N GLY A 57 -1.81 9.47 -5.66
CA GLY A 57 -2.65 10.48 -5.01
C GLY A 57 -2.47 10.45 -3.48
N TYR A 58 -2.62 9.28 -2.87
CA TYR A 58 -2.36 9.07 -1.44
C TYR A 58 -1.97 7.62 -1.14
N VAL A 59 -1.27 7.42 -0.02
CA VAL A 59 -0.96 6.10 0.55
C VAL A 59 -1.50 6.09 1.98
N GLN A 60 -2.42 5.17 2.26
CA GLN A 60 -3.00 4.99 3.57
C GLN A 60 -2.56 3.64 4.13
N CYS A 61 -1.82 3.67 5.22
CA CYS A 61 -1.36 2.47 5.91
C CYS A 61 -2.31 2.14 7.06
N LYS A 62 -3.09 1.08 6.93
CA LYS A 62 -3.93 0.52 7.99
C LYS A 62 -3.22 -0.65 8.65
N ASP A 63 -3.32 -0.72 9.97
CA ASP A 63 -2.97 -1.96 10.65
C ASP A 63 -3.98 -3.01 10.19
N SER A 64 -3.48 -4.13 9.67
CA SER A 64 -4.32 -5.22 9.17
C SER A 64 -4.93 -5.89 10.39
N GLU A 65 -6.00 -5.30 10.91
CA GLU A 65 -6.70 -5.80 12.09
C GLU A 65 -7.26 -7.16 11.69
N ILE A 66 -6.58 -8.21 12.14
CA ILE A 66 -6.98 -9.61 11.99
C ILE A 66 -8.39 -9.68 12.57
N ARG A 67 -9.38 -9.77 11.68
CA ARG A 67 -10.79 -9.86 12.03
C ARG A 67 -10.93 -10.98 13.05
N ARG A 68 -11.13 -10.63 14.32
CA ARG A 68 -11.46 -11.62 15.34
C ARG A 68 -12.87 -12.09 15.01
N VAL A 69 -12.97 -13.20 14.29
CA VAL A 69 -14.24 -13.88 14.05
C VAL A 69 -14.83 -14.21 15.42
N GLY A 70 -15.78 -13.39 15.85
CA GLY A 70 -16.59 -13.64 17.02
C GLY A 70 -17.54 -14.78 16.71
N PHE A 71 -17.08 -16.01 16.91
CA PHE A 71 -18.01 -17.11 17.13
C PHE A 71 -18.50 -16.97 18.58
N GLY A 72 -19.55 -16.16 18.76
CA GLY A 72 -20.38 -16.21 19.94
C GLY A 72 -21.45 -17.26 19.72
N PHE A 73 -21.29 -18.43 20.34
CA PHE A 73 -22.36 -19.31 20.85
C PHE A 73 -21.80 -20.14 22.00
#